data_AF-A0A077PJS5-F1
#
_entry.id   AF-A0A077PJS5-F1
#
_cell.length_a   1.000
_cell.length_b   1.000
_cell.length_c   1.000
_cell.angle_alpha   90.00
_cell.angle_beta   90.00
_cell.angle_gamma   90.00
#
_symmetry.space_group_name_H-M   'P 1'
#
loop_
_entity.id
_entity.type
_entity.pdbx_description
1 polymer ?
#
loop_
_entity_poly.entity_id
_entity_poly.type
_entity_poly.pdbx_seq_one_letter_code
_entity_poly.pdbx_strand_id
1 'polypeptide(L)'
;MRLKTKKISNLKKIYDGLEDGFYESNHVIRCPLCNENEIIRVLRLKEFRELHENLRIQIINEIKGIDELPLSTITTYGYHNLSVEYTSYVCDKHQTEIVAILAVGEWQPARYQVILLGLFEIRKDT
;
A
#
# COMPACT_ATOMS: atom_id res chain seq x y z
N MET A 1 -20.50 3.80 -11.22
CA MET A 1 -19.85 2.47 -11.21
C MET A 1 -19.39 2.18 -9.79
N ARG A 2 -19.77 1.05 -9.18
CA ARG A 2 -19.30 0.69 -7.82
C ARG A 2 -18.05 -0.18 -7.93
N LEU A 3 -17.02 0.17 -7.18
CA LEU A 3 -15.78 -0.60 -7.10
C LEU A 3 -15.81 -1.40 -5.79
N LYS A 4 -15.45 -2.68 -5.87
CA LYS A 4 -15.28 -3.56 -4.71
C LYS A 4 -13.82 -3.96 -4.56
N THR A 5 -13.38 -4.14 -3.32
CA THR A 5 -12.07 -4.69 -3.03
C THR A 5 -12.18 -6.09 -2.44
N LYS A 6 -11.18 -6.92 -2.72
CA LYS A 6 -10.95 -8.18 -2.00
C LYS A 6 -9.50 -8.24 -1.55
N LYS A 7 -9.27 -8.37 -0.25
CA LYS A 7 -7.93 -8.58 0.30
C LYS A 7 -7.40 -9.94 -0.13
N ILE A 8 -6.19 -9.98 -0.70
CA ILE A 8 -5.55 -11.18 -1.24
C ILE A 8 -4.16 -11.45 -0.64
N SER A 9 -3.70 -10.63 0.31
CA SER A 9 -2.46 -10.88 1.05
C SER A 9 -2.56 -10.49 2.51
N ASN A 10 -1.65 -11.05 3.31
CA ASN A 10 -1.45 -10.67 4.69
C ASN A 10 -0.43 -9.53 4.80
N LEU A 11 -0.37 -8.95 6.00
CA LEU A 11 0.65 -7.98 6.37
C LEU A 11 2.04 -8.62 6.29
N LYS A 12 3.01 -7.88 5.75
CA LYS A 12 4.40 -8.33 5.64
C LYS A 12 5.37 -7.16 5.72
N LYS A 13 6.36 -7.23 6.62
CA LYS A 13 7.51 -6.33 6.61
C LYS A 13 8.41 -6.66 5.42
N ILE A 14 8.65 -5.70 4.54
CA ILE A 14 9.45 -5.85 3.32
C ILE A 14 10.87 -5.36 3.55
N TYR A 15 11.01 -4.24 4.25
CA TYR A 15 12.30 -3.58 4.48
C TYR A 15 12.37 -3.00 5.89
N ASP A 16 13.56 -3.04 6.49
CA ASP A 16 13.89 -2.40 7.76
C ASP A 16 15.40 -2.16 7.81
N GLY A 17 15.84 -0.92 7.57
CA GLY A 17 17.25 -0.62 7.36
C GLY A 17 17.53 0.88 7.24
N LEU A 18 18.63 1.21 6.56
CA LEU A 18 19.08 2.59 6.35
C LEU A 18 18.32 3.29 5.22
N GLU A 19 18.51 4.61 5.13
CA GLU A 19 17.86 5.49 4.15
C GLU A 19 18.17 5.09 2.69
N ASP A 20 19.43 4.83 2.36
CA ASP A 20 19.83 4.48 0.98
C ASP A 20 19.07 3.23 0.49
N GLY A 21 19.00 2.19 1.31
CA GLY A 21 18.24 0.98 0.97
C GLY A 21 16.72 1.21 0.95
N PHE A 22 16.21 2.24 1.61
CA PHE A 22 14.81 2.60 1.57
C PHE A 22 14.45 3.28 0.23
N TYR A 23 15.22 4.28 -0.19
CA TYR A 23 14.92 5.08 -1.40
C TYR A 23 15.50 4.50 -2.69
N GLU A 24 16.71 3.92 -2.66
CA GLU A 24 17.43 3.51 -3.87
C GLU A 24 17.14 2.06 -4.27
N SER A 25 16.70 1.21 -3.33
CA SER A 25 16.44 -0.20 -3.62
C SER A 25 15.08 -0.43 -4.28
N ASN A 26 15.03 -1.45 -5.13
CA ASN A 26 13.78 -2.05 -5.59
C ASN A 26 13.27 -3.01 -4.51
N HIS A 27 12.13 -2.68 -3.89
CA HIS A 27 11.45 -3.57 -2.96
C HIS A 27 10.60 -4.56 -3.73
N VAL A 28 10.61 -5.84 -3.35
CA VAL A 28 9.88 -6.88 -4.10
C VAL A 28 8.74 -7.43 -3.25
N ILE A 29 7.55 -7.43 -3.84
CA ILE A 29 6.40 -8.18 -3.34
C ILE A 29 6.02 -9.25 -4.36
N ARG A 30 5.37 -10.32 -3.88
CA ARG A 30 4.90 -11.39 -4.75
C ARG A 30 3.42 -11.21 -5.03
N CYS A 31 3.01 -11.17 -6.28
CA CYS A 31 1.61 -11.15 -6.66
C CYS A 31 0.95 -12.47 -6.23
N PRO A 32 -0.09 -12.46 -5.38
CA PRO A 32 -0.74 -13.70 -4.92
C PRO A 32 -1.50 -14.45 -6.01
N LEU A 33 -1.83 -13.77 -7.13
CA LEU A 33 -2.61 -14.36 -8.21
C LEU A 33 -1.72 -15.13 -9.20
N CYS A 34 -0.64 -14.53 -9.68
CA CYS A 34 0.27 -15.15 -10.67
C CYS A 34 1.58 -15.67 -10.07
N ASN A 35 1.87 -15.36 -8.81
CA ASN A 35 3.10 -15.75 -8.10
C ASN A 35 4.38 -15.09 -8.66
N GLU A 36 4.23 -14.06 -9.50
CA GLU A 36 5.33 -13.26 -10.06
C GLU A 36 5.75 -12.14 -9.10
N ASN A 37 6.94 -11.60 -9.34
CA ASN A 37 7.52 -10.54 -8.54
C ASN A 37 7.10 -9.18 -9.08
N GLU A 38 6.62 -8.33 -8.18
CA GLU A 38 6.27 -6.95 -8.45
C GLU A 38 7.27 -6.02 -7.76
N ILE A 39 7.75 -5.04 -8.50
CA ILE A 39 8.74 -4.08 -8.02
C ILE A 39 8.02 -2.85 -7.46
N ILE A 40 8.30 -2.58 -6.19
CA ILE A 40 7.85 -1.41 -5.45
C ILE A 40 9.05 -0.47 -5.31
N ARG A 41 8.85 0.80 -5.69
CA ARG A 41 9.81 1.88 -5.43
C ARG A 41 9.11 2.92 -4.58
N VAL A 42 9.68 3.25 -3.42
CA VAL A 42 9.10 4.20 -2.47
C VAL A 42 8.81 5.54 -3.16
N LEU A 43 9.75 6.05 -3.96
CA LEU A 43 9.61 7.31 -4.70
C LEU A 43 8.48 7.35 -5.75
N ARG A 44 7.84 6.21 -6.03
CA ARG A 44 6.72 6.10 -6.99
C ARG A 44 5.39 5.80 -6.32
N LEU A 45 5.37 5.73 -5.00
CA LEU A 45 4.14 5.56 -4.25
C LEU A 45 3.31 6.84 -4.30
N LYS A 46 2.01 6.67 -4.18
CA LYS A 46 1.02 7.74 -4.15
C LYS A 46 0.42 7.82 -2.76
N GLU A 47 -0.02 9.01 -2.37
CA GLU A 47 -0.60 9.21 -1.05
C GLU A 47 -1.93 8.45 -0.96
N PHE A 48 -2.19 7.76 0.16
CA PHE A 48 -3.41 6.96 0.31
C PHE A 48 -4.70 7.79 0.16
N ARG A 49 -4.65 9.11 0.44
CA ARG A 49 -5.77 10.02 0.22
C ARG A 49 -6.15 10.21 -1.26
N GLU A 50 -5.26 9.92 -2.20
CA GLU A 50 -5.54 10.00 -3.64
C GLU A 50 -6.35 8.80 -4.15
N LEU A 51 -6.47 7.72 -3.38
CA LEU A 51 -7.38 6.62 -3.73
C LEU A 51 -8.83 7.11 -3.74
N HIS A 52 -9.61 6.55 -4.67
CA HIS A 52 -11.05 6.78 -4.72
C HIS A 52 -11.69 6.50 -3.36
N GLU A 53 -12.51 7.43 -2.87
CA GLU A 53 -13.08 7.39 -1.51
C GLU A 53 -13.74 6.05 -1.16
N ASN A 54 -14.61 5.53 -2.03
CA ASN A 54 -15.24 4.22 -1.84
C ASN A 54 -14.25 3.06 -1.66
N LEU A 55 -13.11 3.07 -2.37
CA LEU A 55 -12.07 2.05 -2.22
C LEU A 55 -11.33 2.24 -0.90
N ARG A 56 -11.00 3.49 -0.58
CA ARG A 56 -10.29 3.87 0.63
C ARG A 56 -11.04 3.43 1.89
N ILE A 57 -12.35 3.71 1.96
CA ILE A 57 -13.22 3.28 3.06
C ILE A 57 -13.23 1.76 3.21
N GLN A 58 -13.37 1.01 2.10
CA GLN A 58 -13.33 -0.46 2.14
C GLN A 58 -11.99 -0.98 2.66
N ILE A 59 -10.88 -0.38 2.23
CA ILE A 59 -9.54 -0.79 2.63
C ILE A 59 -9.28 -0.50 4.11
N ILE A 60 -9.68 0.68 4.61
CA ILE A 60 -9.55 1.04 6.03
C ILE A 60 -10.28 0.02 6.92
N ASN A 61 -11.47 -0.41 6.50
CA ASN A 61 -12.23 -1.43 7.24
C ASN A 61 -11.55 -2.81 7.25
N GLU A 62 -10.75 -3.13 6.23
CA GLU A 62 -10.03 -4.41 6.08
C GLU A 62 -8.62 -4.42 6.70
N ILE A 63 -8.04 -3.25 6.96
CA ILE A 63 -6.72 -3.10 7.58
C ILE A 63 -6.90 -2.44 8.95
N LYS A 64 -6.88 -3.26 10.00
CA LYS A 64 -6.86 -2.75 11.37
C LYS A 64 -5.60 -1.94 11.63
N GLY A 65 -5.76 -0.75 12.22
CA GLY A 65 -4.65 0.10 12.66
C GLY A 65 -4.21 1.18 11.66
N ILE A 66 -4.98 1.41 10.58
CA ILE A 66 -4.84 2.66 9.81
C ILE A 66 -5.52 3.77 10.61
N ASP A 67 -4.76 4.79 10.95
CA ASP A 67 -5.23 5.98 11.66
C ASP A 67 -5.50 7.10 10.65
N GLU A 68 -6.66 7.74 10.76
CA GLU A 68 -6.95 8.99 10.05
C GLU A 68 -6.36 10.16 10.82
N LEU A 69 -5.48 10.91 10.16
CA LEU A 69 -4.75 12.03 10.73
C LEU A 69 -5.22 13.33 10.05
N PRO A 70 -6.25 14.00 10.60
CA PRO A 70 -6.71 15.27 10.06
C PRO A 70 -5.64 16.35 10.27
N LEU A 71 -5.11 16.86 9.17
CA LEU A 71 -4.33 18.09 9.12
C LEU A 71 -5.28 19.21 8.67
N SER A 72 -5.01 20.45 9.10
CA SER A 72 -5.86 21.63 8.94
C SER A 72 -6.74 21.72 7.68
N THR A 73 -6.25 21.28 6.52
CA THR A 73 -6.97 21.29 5.24
C THR A 73 -7.06 19.93 4.53
N ILE A 74 -6.39 18.89 5.04
CA ILE A 74 -6.29 17.58 4.39
C ILE A 74 -6.32 16.45 5.41
N THR A 75 -6.88 15.30 5.07
CA THR A 75 -6.71 14.08 5.86
C THR A 75 -5.54 13.28 5.32
N THR A 76 -4.58 12.97 6.19
CA THR A 76 -3.49 12.03 5.95
C THR A 76 -3.77 10.72 6.67
N TYR A 77 -3.01 9.67 6.36
CA TYR A 77 -3.28 8.33 6.90
C TYR A 77 -1.97 7.73 7.38
N GLY A 78 -2.00 7.18 8.60
CA GLY A 78 -0.84 6.63 9.28
C GLY A 78 -1.02 5.17 9.68
N TYR A 79 0.10 4.47 9.87
CA TYR A 79 0.13 3.14 10.48
C TYR A 79 1.38 3.01 11.35
N HIS A 80 1.22 2.97 12.67
CA HIS A 80 2.34 2.97 13.63
C HIS A 80 3.38 4.08 13.35
N ASN A 81 2.91 5.32 13.17
CA ASN A 81 3.70 6.52 12.83
C ASN A 81 4.36 6.53 11.44
N LEU A 82 4.08 5.53 10.59
CA LEU A 82 4.51 5.52 9.19
C LEU A 82 3.43 6.09 8.27
N SER A 83 3.84 6.70 7.16
CA SER A 83 2.93 7.19 6.11
C SER A 83 2.25 6.01 5.41
N VAL A 84 0.93 6.04 5.28
CA VAL A 84 0.19 5.07 4.47
C VAL A 84 0.10 5.56 3.04
N GLU A 85 0.60 4.75 2.13
CA GLU A 85 0.72 5.04 0.71
C GLU A 85 0.26 3.84 -0.12
N TYR A 86 0.09 4.05 -1.42
CA TYR A 86 -0.32 2.98 -2.32
C TYR A 86 0.42 2.99 -3.65
N THR A 87 0.37 1.85 -4.31
CA THR A 87 0.62 1.73 -5.75
C THR A 87 -0.36 0.73 -6.35
N SER A 88 -0.53 0.77 -7.66
CA SER A 88 -1.35 -0.20 -8.37
C SER A 88 -0.61 -0.79 -9.56
N TYR A 89 -0.94 -2.02 -9.87
CA TYR A 89 -0.41 -2.76 -11.02
C TYR A 89 -1.49 -3.71 -11.54
N VAL A 90 -1.35 -4.13 -12.79
CA VAL A 90 -2.23 -5.14 -13.38
C VAL A 90 -1.51 -6.47 -13.34
N CYS A 91 -2.14 -7.49 -12.76
CA CYS A 91 -1.64 -8.85 -12.87
C CYS A 91 -1.88 -9.33 -14.32
N ASP A 92 -0.82 -9.38 -15.13
CA ASP A 92 -0.90 -9.69 -16.57
C ASP A 92 -1.60 -11.02 -16.85
N LYS A 93 -1.35 -12.04 -16.02
CA LYS A 93 -1.94 -13.37 -16.20
C LYS A 93 -3.46 -13.41 -15.98
N HIS A 94 -3.98 -12.55 -15.10
CA HIS A 94 -5.39 -12.53 -14.72
C HIS A 94 -6.12 -11.26 -15.20
N GLN A 95 -5.42 -10.34 -15.87
CA GLN A 95 -5.94 -9.05 -16.33
C GLN A 95 -6.70 -8.31 -15.23
N THR A 96 -6.16 -8.38 -14.01
CA THR A 96 -6.82 -7.93 -12.79
C THR A 96 -6.00 -6.82 -12.15
N GLU A 97 -6.64 -5.68 -11.89
CA GLU A 97 -6.01 -4.57 -11.18
C GLU A 97 -5.84 -4.92 -9.70
N ILE A 98 -4.63 -4.73 -9.19
CA ILE A 98 -4.27 -4.93 -7.80
C ILE A 98 -3.75 -3.62 -7.24
N VAL A 99 -4.24 -3.25 -6.07
CA VAL A 99 -3.74 -2.14 -5.27
C VAL A 99 -2.92 -2.69 -4.10
N ALA A 100 -1.68 -2.23 -3.97
CA ALA A 100 -0.81 -2.50 -2.83
C ALA A 100 -0.86 -1.32 -1.87
N ILE A 101 -1.16 -1.60 -0.60
CA ILE A 101 -1.18 -0.61 0.48
C ILE A 101 0.04 -0.84 1.36
N LEU A 102 0.83 0.22 1.56
CA LEU A 102 2.12 0.17 2.23
C LEU A 102 2.15 1.21 3.36
N ALA A 103 2.79 0.85 4.47
CA ALA A 103 3.24 1.81 5.46
C ALA A 103 4.74 2.02 5.27
N VAL A 104 5.15 3.26 5.06
CA VAL A 104 6.54 3.62 4.71
C VAL A 104 7.03 4.83 5.50
N GLY A 105 8.34 4.86 5.76
CA GLY A 105 9.00 6.02 6.37
C GLY A 105 10.02 5.64 7.43
N GLU A 106 10.55 6.67 8.08
CA GLU A 106 11.44 6.54 9.24
C GLU A 106 10.62 6.18 10.49
N TRP A 107 10.98 5.09 11.18
CA TRP A 107 10.29 4.64 12.39
C TRP A 107 11.09 4.90 13.68
N GLN A 108 12.41 5.03 13.54
CA GLN A 108 13.32 5.50 14.58
C GLN A 108 14.49 6.23 13.89
N PRO A 109 15.27 7.07 14.60
CA PRO A 109 16.36 7.84 14.01
C PRO A 109 17.26 7.02 13.09
N ALA A 110 17.38 7.46 11.83
CA ALA A 110 18.16 6.85 10.76
C ALA A 110 17.77 5.39 10.42
N ARG A 111 16.53 4.97 10.72
CA ARG A 111 16.03 3.63 10.35
C ARG A 111 14.63 3.70 9.75
N TYR A 112 14.53 3.15 8.56
CA TYR A 112 13.39 3.25 7.67
C TYR A 112 12.74 1.88 7.46
N GLN A 113 11.43 1.86 7.30
CA GLN A 113 10.65 0.65 7.09
C GLN A 113 9.75 0.75 5.86
N VAL A 114 9.57 -0.40 5.20
CA VAL A 114 8.51 -0.62 4.22
C VAL A 114 7.71 -1.83 4.68
N ILE A 115 6.44 -1.64 4.96
CA ILE A 115 5.53 -2.69 5.42
C ILE A 115 4.37 -2.78 4.44
N LEU A 116 4.16 -3.94 3.83
CA LEU A 116 2.93 -4.23 3.09
C LEU A 116 1.80 -4.45 4.10
N LEU A 117 0.79 -3.59 4.07
CA LEU A 117 -0.41 -3.74 4.90
C LEU A 117 -1.44 -4.67 4.25
N GLY A 118 -1.48 -4.70 2.92
CA GLY A 118 -2.29 -5.63 2.16
C GLY A 118 -2.28 -5.38 0.66
N LEU A 119 -2.57 -6.44 -0.10
CA LEU A 119 -2.89 -6.39 -1.51
C LEU A 119 -4.39 -6.58 -1.70
N PHE A 120 -4.98 -5.78 -2.58
CA PHE A 120 -6.40 -5.77 -2.85
C PHE A 120 -6.66 -5.91 -4.34
N GLU A 121 -7.39 -6.95 -4.70
CA GLU A 121 -7.98 -7.09 -6.03
C GLU A 121 -9.12 -6.06 -6.18
N ILE A 122 -9.12 -5.28 -7.26
CA ILE A 122 -10.17 -4.31 -7.58
C ILE A 122 -11.14 -4.93 -8.59
N ARG A 123 -12.41 -5.01 -8.21
CA ARG A 123 -13.50 -5.51 -9.08
C ARG A 123 -14.47 -4.39 -9.41
N LYS A 124 -14.85 -4.30 -10.68
CA LYS A 124 -15.93 -3.43 -11.16
C LYS A 124 -17.23 -4.23 -11.06
N ASP A 125 -18.17 -3.79 -10.22
CA ASP A 125 -19.54 -4.31 -10.30
C ASP A 125 -20.14 -3.83 -11.63
N THR A 126 -20.58 -4.78 -12.45
CA THR A 126 -21.31 -4.53 -13.71
C THR A 126 -22.80 -4.47 -13.42
#